data_AF-A0AAU3VFL2-F1
#
_entry.id   AF-A0AAU3VFL2-F1
#
_cell.length_a   1.000
_cell.length_b   1.000
_cell.length_c   1.000
_cell.angle_alpha   90.00
_cell.angle_beta   90.00
_cell.angle_gamma   90.00
#
_symmetry.space_group_name_H-M   'P 1'
#
loop_
_entity.id
_entity.type
_entity.pdbx_description
1 polymer ?
#
loop_
_entity_poly.entity_id
_entity_poly.type
_entity_poly.pdbx_seq_one_letter_code
_entity_poly.pdbx_strand_id
1 'polypeptide(L)'
;MTATVLRAAGRTVGRYVHRPELPGRLAPRPYLHPLTTLAGVPVTEFMPGDHLHHLGVSVAVPDVDGRNFWGGRTYVRDRGPAELDDHGVQEHLGLLRGGPDGFTEELSWRTGDRELLRERRTVTARALGEGCWALDVTFALANPGDRELTLGSPATNGRPGAGYGGFFWRAPTEPERARVFTAVAEGEEAVHGRAADWLALSGEGWTLVFAGATAGTRRDPWFVRTAEYPGVGSSLAWARRLPVPAGGTVTRRIVTAVADGRLGPAQAGALARRLVEGSG
;
A
#
# COMPACT_ATOMS: atom_id res chain seq x y z
N MET A 1 21.84 3.94 -1.81
CA MET A 1 20.46 3.64 -2.27
C MET A 1 20.34 3.47 -3.78
N THR A 2 19.90 2.28 -4.23
CA THR A 2 19.51 2.01 -5.63
C THR A 2 18.02 2.31 -5.81
N ALA A 3 17.67 3.16 -6.78
CA ALA A 3 16.29 3.51 -7.04
C ALA A 3 15.92 3.40 -8.53
N THR A 4 14.73 2.88 -8.82
CA THR A 4 14.15 2.83 -10.16
C THR A 4 13.27 4.05 -10.39
N VAL A 5 13.47 4.74 -11.51
CA VAL A 5 12.63 5.87 -11.92
C VAL A 5 11.43 5.34 -12.69
N LEU A 6 10.22 5.73 -12.26
CA LEU A 6 8.99 5.41 -12.97
C LEU A 6 8.62 6.54 -13.92
N ARG A 7 8.23 6.18 -15.14
CA ARG A 7 7.79 7.12 -16.16
C ARG A 7 6.37 6.83 -16.62
N ALA A 8 5.65 7.89 -16.95
CA ALA A 8 4.37 7.83 -17.65
C ALA A 8 4.23 9.06 -18.54
N ALA A 9 3.66 8.90 -19.74
CA ALA A 9 3.51 9.98 -20.72
C ALA A 9 4.83 10.76 -20.98
N GLY A 10 5.96 10.06 -21.04
CA GLY A 10 7.30 10.65 -21.23
C GLY A 10 7.86 11.41 -20.02
N ARG A 11 7.12 11.53 -18.92
CA ARG A 11 7.51 12.28 -17.71
C ARG A 11 7.93 11.34 -16.60
N THR A 12 8.84 11.78 -15.73
CA THR A 12 9.10 11.09 -14.46
C THR A 12 7.94 11.37 -13.52
N VAL A 13 7.31 10.31 -13.02
CA VAL A 13 6.17 10.41 -12.09
C VAL A 13 6.48 9.83 -10.71
N GLY A 14 7.59 9.12 -10.57
CA GLY A 14 7.92 8.48 -9.32
C GLY A 14 9.33 7.90 -9.21
N ARG A 15 9.71 7.56 -7.98
CA ARG A 15 10.90 6.77 -7.66
C ARG A 15 10.53 5.59 -6.77
N TYR A 16 11.11 4.44 -7.05
CA TYR A 16 11.05 3.24 -6.22
C TYR A 16 12.41 2.97 -5.57
N VAL A 17 12.48 2.92 -4.24
CA VAL A 17 13.71 2.62 -3.50
C VAL A 17 13.72 1.13 -3.16
N HIS A 18 14.68 0.38 -3.70
CA HIS A 18 14.76 -1.08 -3.48
C HIS A 18 15.39 -1.45 -2.14
N ARG A 19 16.42 -0.72 -1.71
CA ARG A 19 17.21 -1.02 -0.50
C ARG A 19 17.32 0.23 0.36
N PRO A 20 16.29 0.53 1.17
CA PRO A 20 16.31 1.69 2.03
C PRO A 20 17.20 1.46 3.25
N GLU A 21 17.95 2.48 3.62
CA GLU A 21 18.80 2.50 4.81
C GLU A 21 17.98 3.16 5.93
N LEU A 22 17.22 2.35 6.67
CA LEU A 22 16.33 2.79 7.75
C LEU A 22 16.67 2.07 9.06
N PRO A 23 16.47 2.70 10.23
CA PRO A 23 16.56 2.01 11.52
C PRO A 23 15.64 0.78 11.57
N GLY A 24 16.10 -0.31 12.20
CA GLY A 24 15.35 -1.57 12.30
C GLY A 24 13.93 -1.42 12.84
N ARG A 25 13.73 -0.54 13.84
CA ARG A 25 12.41 -0.20 14.41
C ARG A 25 11.40 0.37 13.41
N LEU A 26 11.84 0.80 12.22
CA LEU A 26 10.96 1.30 11.16
C LEU A 26 10.58 0.20 10.15
N ALA A 27 11.01 -1.04 10.37
CA ALA A 27 10.84 -2.19 9.48
C ALA A 27 11.26 -1.87 8.03
N PRO A 28 12.58 -1.80 7.74
CA PRO A 28 13.08 -1.39 6.44
C PRO A 28 12.46 -2.22 5.32
N ARG A 29 11.93 -1.55 4.30
CA ARG A 29 11.22 -2.18 3.20
C ARG A 29 11.20 -1.31 1.93
N PRO A 30 11.20 -1.90 0.74
CA PRO A 30 11.10 -1.12 -0.50
C PRO A 30 9.83 -0.26 -0.55
N TYR A 31 9.95 0.94 -1.10
CA TYR A 31 8.86 1.91 -1.15
C TYR A 31 8.89 2.83 -2.38
N LEU A 32 7.75 3.45 -2.68
CA LEU A 32 7.60 4.50 -3.69
C LEU A 32 7.50 5.87 -3.03
N HIS A 33 8.50 6.71 -3.26
CA HIS A 33 8.50 8.12 -2.88
C HIS A 33 9.67 8.87 -3.55
N PRO A 34 9.47 10.12 -4.00
CA PRO A 34 8.18 10.80 -4.17
C PRO A 34 7.40 10.21 -5.36
N LEU A 35 6.07 10.25 -5.28
CA LEU A 35 5.17 10.15 -6.44
C LEU A 35 4.49 11.50 -6.68
N THR A 36 4.25 11.83 -7.95
CA THR A 36 3.58 13.06 -8.35
C THR A 36 2.48 12.82 -9.37
N THR A 37 1.55 13.77 -9.51
CA THR A 37 0.70 13.89 -10.69
C THR A 37 1.51 14.28 -11.94
N LEU A 38 0.88 14.36 -13.13
CA LEU A 38 1.59 14.78 -14.35
C LEU A 38 1.95 16.28 -14.34
N ALA A 39 1.17 17.10 -13.62
CA ALA A 39 1.49 18.49 -13.33
C ALA A 39 2.57 18.67 -12.25
N GLY A 40 3.08 17.59 -11.65
CA GLY A 40 4.15 17.63 -10.65
C GLY A 40 3.67 17.85 -9.22
N VAL A 41 2.37 17.76 -8.94
CA VAL A 41 1.84 17.88 -7.57
C VAL A 41 2.20 16.61 -6.79
N PRO A 42 2.88 16.70 -5.63
CA PRO A 42 3.20 15.53 -4.82
C PRO A 42 1.94 14.83 -4.31
N VAL A 43 1.94 13.50 -4.37
CA VAL A 43 0.82 12.67 -3.89
C VAL A 43 1.26 11.65 -2.85
N THR A 44 2.50 11.74 -2.34
CA THR A 44 3.01 10.89 -1.25
C THR A 44 3.77 11.69 -0.21
N GLU A 45 3.66 11.28 1.05
CA GLU A 45 4.48 11.79 2.16
C GLU A 45 5.36 10.67 2.74
N PHE A 46 6.54 11.04 3.23
CA PHE A 46 7.57 10.13 3.68
C PHE A 46 8.09 10.53 5.05
N MET A 47 8.11 9.57 5.97
CA MET A 47 8.57 9.69 7.34
C MET A 47 8.08 10.97 8.05
N PRO A 48 6.75 11.21 8.09
CA PRO A 48 6.22 12.33 8.86
C PRO A 48 6.58 12.17 10.34
N GLY A 49 6.79 13.28 11.05
CA GLY A 49 7.38 13.28 12.40
C GLY A 49 6.57 12.49 13.45
N ASP A 50 5.26 12.36 13.25
CA ASP A 50 4.33 11.59 14.08
C ASP A 50 4.31 10.09 13.74
N HIS A 51 4.62 9.73 12.49
CA HIS A 51 4.59 8.37 11.97
C HIS A 51 5.81 8.08 11.08
N LEU A 52 7.01 8.06 11.66
CA LEU A 52 8.28 7.84 10.93
C LEU A 52 8.33 6.54 10.11
N HIS A 53 7.46 5.57 10.39
CA HIS A 53 7.38 4.30 9.66
C HIS A 53 6.44 4.37 8.43
N HIS A 54 5.85 5.52 8.10
CA HIS A 54 5.08 5.71 6.87
C HIS A 54 6.01 6.14 5.72
N LEU A 55 6.10 5.32 4.67
CA LEU A 55 7.13 5.44 3.63
C LEU A 55 6.52 5.71 2.24
N GLY A 56 5.62 6.68 2.08
CA GLY A 56 4.92 6.89 0.81
C GLY A 56 4.00 5.71 0.47
N VAL A 57 4.29 4.97 -0.61
CA VAL A 57 3.55 3.74 -0.96
C VAL A 57 4.42 2.50 -0.74
N SER A 58 3.93 1.53 0.04
CA SER A 58 4.63 0.27 0.27
C SER A 58 3.65 -0.88 0.55
N VAL A 59 4.13 -2.12 0.49
CA VAL A 59 3.45 -3.25 1.11
C VAL A 59 4.03 -3.39 2.52
N ALA A 60 3.17 -3.29 3.53
CA ALA A 60 3.57 -3.23 4.92
C ALA A 60 2.54 -3.99 5.75
N VAL A 61 2.96 -4.96 6.56
CA VAL A 61 2.05 -5.79 7.38
C VAL A 61 2.51 -5.74 8.84
N PRO A 62 1.65 -5.29 9.76
CA PRO A 62 2.05 -5.09 11.16
C PRO A 62 2.19 -6.38 11.97
N ASP A 63 1.68 -7.51 11.47
CA ASP A 63 1.80 -8.82 12.11
C ASP A 63 1.88 -9.92 11.05
N VAL A 64 3.06 -10.52 10.92
CA VAL A 64 3.33 -11.73 10.14
C VAL A 64 3.82 -12.79 11.10
N ASP A 65 2.96 -13.71 11.53
CA ASP A 65 3.28 -14.74 12.53
C ASP A 65 3.90 -14.15 13.82
N GLY A 66 3.39 -12.98 14.25
CA GLY A 66 3.87 -12.24 15.42
C GLY A 66 5.06 -11.32 15.18
N ARG A 67 5.45 -11.07 13.92
CA ARG A 67 6.56 -10.18 13.54
C ARG A 67 6.07 -8.93 12.81
N ASN A 68 6.69 -7.79 13.10
CA ASN A 68 6.23 -6.50 12.61
C ASN A 68 7.00 -6.05 11.35
N PHE A 69 6.32 -6.02 10.20
CA PHE A 69 6.85 -5.51 8.92
C PHE A 69 6.24 -4.16 8.51
N TRP A 70 5.58 -3.49 9.45
CA TRP A 70 5.02 -2.13 9.30
C TRP A 70 5.96 -1.07 9.88
N GLY A 71 6.63 -1.41 10.97
CA GLY A 71 7.48 -0.50 11.76
C GLY A 71 6.72 0.18 12.90
N GLY A 72 7.45 0.91 13.73
CA GLY A 72 6.89 1.57 14.91
C GLY A 72 6.44 0.59 15.99
N ARG A 73 5.52 1.03 16.85
CA ARG A 73 5.05 0.22 17.99
C ARG A 73 4.13 -0.91 17.53
N THR A 74 4.34 -2.10 18.07
CA THR A 74 3.45 -3.25 17.88
C THR A 74 2.25 -3.14 18.81
N TYR A 75 1.03 -3.36 18.31
CA TYR A 75 -0.15 -3.41 19.17
C TYR A 75 -0.30 -4.79 19.81
N VAL A 76 -0.27 -4.81 21.14
CA VAL A 76 -0.44 -6.03 21.95
C VAL A 76 -1.80 -6.01 22.60
N ARG A 77 -2.55 -7.11 22.48
CA ARG A 77 -3.87 -7.28 23.11
C ARG A 77 -3.77 -7.00 24.61
N ASP A 78 -4.76 -6.27 25.14
CA ASP A 78 -4.89 -5.92 26.57
C ASP A 78 -3.74 -5.06 27.15
N ARG A 79 -2.73 -4.70 26.35
CA ARG A 79 -1.60 -3.84 26.72
C ARG A 79 -1.52 -2.55 25.90
N GLY A 80 -2.04 -2.57 24.67
CA GLY A 80 -1.97 -1.45 23.75
C GLY A 80 -0.66 -1.42 22.92
N PRO A 81 -0.34 -0.28 22.27
CA PRO A 81 0.91 -0.12 21.53
C PRO A 81 2.13 -0.30 22.45
N ALA A 82 3.13 -1.07 22.04
CA ALA A 82 4.36 -1.33 22.80
C ALA A 82 5.59 -1.26 21.89
N GLU A 83 6.69 -0.75 22.44
CA GLU A 83 8.02 -0.88 21.82
C GLU A 83 8.49 -2.32 22.07
N LEU A 84 8.65 -3.08 20.99
CA LEU A 84 9.12 -4.47 21.01
C LEU A 84 10.30 -4.62 20.04
N ASP A 85 11.13 -5.63 20.29
CA ASP A 85 12.19 -6.05 19.36
C ASP A 85 11.67 -7.18 18.46
N ASP A 86 10.68 -6.87 17.63
CA ASP A 86 9.94 -7.83 16.79
C ASP A 86 9.92 -7.43 15.31
N HIS A 87 10.65 -6.40 14.92
CA HIS A 87 10.66 -5.87 13.56
C HIS A 87 11.39 -6.79 12.58
N GLY A 88 10.76 -6.99 11.43
CA GLY A 88 11.37 -7.62 10.28
C GLY A 88 11.86 -6.64 9.23
N VAL A 89 12.54 -7.19 8.22
CA VAL A 89 13.03 -6.47 7.04
C VAL A 89 12.48 -7.12 5.77
N GLN A 90 12.07 -6.31 4.80
CA GLN A 90 11.82 -6.78 3.44
C GLN A 90 13.09 -6.54 2.63
N GLU A 91 13.87 -7.59 2.41
CA GLU A 91 15.15 -7.54 1.72
C GLU A 91 14.96 -7.71 0.20
N HIS A 92 15.50 -6.78 -0.58
CA HIS A 92 15.51 -6.90 -2.05
C HIS A 92 16.54 -7.93 -2.54
N LEU A 93 16.05 -9.03 -3.11
CA LEU A 93 16.86 -10.13 -3.64
C LEU A 93 17.34 -9.84 -5.06
N GLY A 94 16.51 -9.24 -5.89
CA GLY A 94 16.88 -8.88 -7.26
C GLY A 94 15.69 -8.55 -8.16
N LEU A 95 16.01 -8.03 -9.35
CA LEU A 95 15.05 -7.79 -10.42
C LEU A 95 14.90 -9.03 -11.28
N LEU A 96 13.66 -9.44 -11.54
CA LEU A 96 13.32 -10.47 -12.53
C LEU A 96 13.14 -9.88 -13.92
N ARG A 97 12.59 -8.67 -14.00
CA ARG A 97 12.49 -7.85 -15.22
C ARG A 97 12.49 -6.38 -14.83
N GLY A 98 12.94 -5.50 -15.73
CA GLY A 98 12.92 -4.06 -15.50
C GLY A 98 12.96 -3.27 -16.80
N GLY A 99 12.37 -2.08 -16.75
CA GLY A 99 12.32 -1.12 -17.84
C GLY A 99 11.70 0.21 -17.39
N PRO A 100 11.60 1.20 -18.29
CA PRO A 100 11.09 2.53 -17.95
C PRO A 100 9.63 2.54 -17.46
N ASP A 101 8.82 1.57 -17.90
CA ASP A 101 7.39 1.48 -17.60
C ASP A 101 7.07 0.57 -16.40
N GLY A 102 8.09 -0.05 -15.79
CA GLY A 102 7.91 -0.91 -14.64
C GLY A 102 8.96 -1.99 -14.47
N PHE A 103 8.81 -2.77 -13.40
CA PHE A 103 9.70 -3.86 -13.04
C PHE A 103 8.95 -4.96 -12.29
N THR A 104 9.59 -6.13 -12.21
CA THR A 104 9.23 -7.17 -11.24
C THR A 104 10.48 -7.52 -10.45
N GLU A 105 10.32 -7.66 -9.14
CA GLU A 105 11.39 -8.04 -8.22
C GLU A 105 10.97 -9.18 -7.30
N GLU A 106 11.97 -9.78 -6.67
CA GLU A 106 11.79 -10.72 -5.57
C GLU A 106 12.34 -10.13 -4.28
N LEU A 107 11.59 -10.31 -3.20
CA LEU A 107 11.92 -9.85 -1.86
C LEU A 107 11.84 -11.02 -0.86
N SER A 108 12.71 -11.01 0.15
CA SER A 108 12.63 -11.91 1.31
C SER A 108 12.14 -11.13 2.53
N TRP A 109 11.11 -11.61 3.19
CA TRP A 109 10.61 -11.03 4.45
C TRP A 109 11.25 -11.78 5.60
N ARG A 110 12.20 -11.14 6.30
CA ARG A 110 13.08 -11.81 7.26
C ARG A 110 12.97 -11.22 8.66
N THR A 111 13.21 -12.06 9.66
CA THR A 111 13.50 -11.67 11.04
C THR A 111 14.75 -12.41 11.51
N GLY A 112 15.86 -11.68 11.68
CA GLY A 112 17.17 -12.31 11.84
C GLY A 112 17.47 -13.26 10.68
N ASP A 113 17.81 -14.51 11.01
CA ASP A 113 18.14 -15.52 10.00
C ASP A 113 16.92 -16.25 9.41
N ARG A 114 15.71 -16.02 9.94
CA ARG A 114 14.50 -16.70 9.49
C ARG A 114 13.81 -15.93 8.37
N GLU A 115 13.60 -16.59 7.23
CA GLU A 115 12.69 -16.16 6.17
C GLU A 115 11.26 -16.59 6.51
N LEU A 116 10.33 -15.63 6.52
CA LEU A 116 8.91 -15.89 6.77
C LEU A 116 8.10 -15.90 5.48
N LEU A 117 8.35 -14.95 4.58
CA LEU A 117 7.66 -14.88 3.29
C LEU A 117 8.65 -14.61 2.17
N ARG A 118 8.37 -15.17 1.00
CA ARG A 118 8.93 -14.70 -0.26
C ARG A 118 7.88 -13.85 -0.96
N GLU A 119 8.28 -12.68 -1.41
CA GLU A 119 7.40 -11.80 -2.16
C GLU A 119 7.88 -11.67 -3.61
N ARG A 120 6.95 -11.86 -4.55
CA ARG A 120 7.13 -11.36 -5.92
C ARG A 120 6.29 -10.10 -6.08
N ARG A 121 6.95 -8.98 -6.36
CA ARG A 121 6.32 -7.67 -6.52
C ARG A 121 6.49 -7.18 -7.94
N THR A 122 5.39 -6.77 -8.57
CA THR A 122 5.38 -6.09 -9.87
C THR A 122 4.86 -4.69 -9.68
N VAL A 123 5.59 -3.72 -10.22
CA VAL A 123 5.21 -2.30 -10.22
C VAL A 123 5.25 -1.81 -11.66
N THR A 124 4.15 -1.24 -12.15
CA THR A 124 4.13 -0.57 -13.46
C THR A 124 3.54 0.83 -13.35
N ALA A 125 4.04 1.73 -14.20
CA ALA A 125 3.50 3.06 -14.39
C ALA A 125 3.08 3.20 -15.86
N ARG A 126 1.85 3.62 -16.10
CA ARG A 126 1.33 3.79 -17.47
C ARG A 126 0.50 5.05 -17.60
N ALA A 127 0.52 5.67 -18.78
CA ALA A 127 -0.37 6.78 -19.08
C ALA A 127 -1.84 6.31 -19.10
N LEU A 128 -2.76 7.16 -18.64
CA LEU A 128 -4.20 6.89 -18.65
C LEU A 128 -5.01 7.99 -19.36
N GLY A 129 -4.37 9.07 -19.78
CA GLY A 129 -4.97 10.16 -20.54
C GLY A 129 -4.31 11.49 -20.21
N GLU A 130 -4.90 12.57 -20.69
CA GLU A 130 -4.47 13.92 -20.31
C GLU A 130 -4.61 14.11 -18.80
N GLY A 131 -3.56 14.63 -18.17
CA GLY A 131 -3.52 14.88 -16.73
C GLY A 131 -3.61 13.65 -15.82
N CYS A 132 -3.51 12.41 -16.35
CA CYS A 132 -3.69 11.21 -15.55
C CYS A 132 -2.77 10.06 -15.96
N TRP A 133 -2.17 9.41 -14.96
CA TRP A 133 -1.45 8.15 -15.12
C TRP A 133 -1.94 7.11 -14.11
N ALA A 134 -1.49 5.87 -14.23
CA ALA A 134 -1.84 4.79 -13.31
C ALA A 134 -0.61 4.07 -12.79
N LEU A 135 -0.59 3.81 -11.49
CA LEU A 135 0.33 2.93 -10.80
C LEU A 135 -0.35 1.56 -10.60
N ASP A 136 0.22 0.50 -11.13
CA ASP A 136 -0.19 -0.88 -10.84
C ASP A 136 0.80 -1.51 -9.87
N VAL A 137 0.31 -1.96 -8.73
CA VAL A 137 1.11 -2.73 -7.76
C VAL A 137 0.45 -4.09 -7.57
N THR A 138 1.17 -5.13 -8.00
CA THR A 138 0.85 -6.52 -7.69
C THR A 138 1.89 -7.06 -6.72
N PHE A 139 1.45 -7.68 -5.64
CA PHE A 139 2.33 -8.42 -4.73
C PHE A 139 1.77 -9.81 -4.46
N ALA A 140 2.65 -10.81 -4.47
CA ALA A 140 2.34 -12.20 -4.14
C ALA A 140 3.22 -12.64 -2.98
N LEU A 141 2.62 -12.94 -1.83
CA LEU A 141 3.28 -13.37 -0.60
C LEU A 141 3.19 -14.90 -0.48
N ALA A 142 4.30 -15.57 -0.74
CA ALA A 142 4.43 -17.02 -0.63
C ALA A 142 5.02 -17.40 0.72
N ASN A 143 4.47 -18.44 1.35
CA ASN A 143 5.02 -19.06 2.55
C ASN A 143 5.96 -20.21 2.12
N PRO A 144 7.29 -20.06 2.26
CA PRO A 144 8.24 -21.09 1.87
C PRO A 144 8.38 -22.22 2.91
N GLY A 145 7.74 -22.08 4.08
CA GLY A 145 7.82 -23.04 5.18
C GLY A 145 6.90 -24.24 5.04
N ASP A 146 7.01 -25.13 6.03
CA ASP A 146 6.28 -26.39 6.18
C ASP A 146 5.03 -26.28 7.07
N ARG A 147 4.84 -25.12 7.72
CA ARG A 147 3.68 -24.81 8.58
C ARG A 147 2.91 -23.60 8.07
N GLU A 148 1.63 -23.51 8.41
CA GLU A 148 0.83 -22.32 8.14
C GLU A 148 1.39 -21.08 8.86
N LEU A 149 1.43 -19.96 8.14
CA LEU A 149 1.68 -18.63 8.70
C LEU A 149 0.38 -17.83 8.72
N THR A 150 0.31 -16.77 9.54
CA THR A 150 -0.84 -15.87 9.56
C THR A 150 -0.42 -14.42 9.38
N LEU A 151 -1.21 -13.67 8.61
CA LEU A 151 -1.12 -12.21 8.50
C LEU A 151 -2.19 -11.59 9.38
N GLY A 152 -1.81 -10.62 10.19
CA GLY A 152 -2.67 -9.92 11.13
C GLY A 152 -2.59 -8.40 11.02
N SER A 153 -3.44 -7.77 11.81
CA SER A 153 -3.49 -6.33 12.05
C SER A 153 -3.72 -6.06 13.55
N PRO A 154 -3.50 -4.82 14.03
CA PRO A 154 -3.94 -4.44 15.36
C PRO A 154 -5.41 -4.75 15.63
N ALA A 155 -6.30 -4.65 14.64
CA ALA A 155 -7.69 -5.06 14.81
C ALA A 155 -7.85 -6.54 15.18
N THR A 156 -7.13 -7.43 14.49
CA THR A 156 -7.11 -8.86 14.85
C THR A 156 -6.40 -9.13 16.19
N ASN A 157 -5.60 -8.18 16.66
CA ASN A 157 -4.93 -8.20 17.95
C ASN A 157 -5.71 -7.42 19.04
N GLY A 158 -6.97 -7.06 18.80
CA GLY A 158 -7.84 -6.45 19.81
C GLY A 158 -7.90 -4.92 19.81
N ARG A 159 -7.58 -4.26 18.69
CA ARG A 159 -7.79 -2.82 18.46
C ARG A 159 -8.86 -2.59 17.38
N PRO A 160 -10.16 -2.66 17.69
CA PRO A 160 -11.22 -2.47 16.70
C PRO A 160 -11.00 -1.22 15.82
N GLY A 161 -11.22 -1.35 14.51
CA GLY A 161 -11.01 -0.26 13.55
C GLY A 161 -9.55 0.00 13.14
N ALA A 162 -8.56 -0.64 13.75
CA ALA A 162 -7.15 -0.52 13.34
C ALA A 162 -6.74 -1.68 12.42
N GLY A 163 -7.52 -1.93 11.37
CA GLY A 163 -7.32 -3.01 10.40
C GLY A 163 -6.31 -2.68 9.30
N TYR A 164 -5.27 -1.89 9.55
CA TYR A 164 -4.26 -1.60 8.52
C TYR A 164 -3.30 -2.78 8.31
N GLY A 165 -2.75 -2.88 7.10
CA GLY A 165 -1.80 -3.91 6.70
C GLY A 165 -2.07 -4.42 5.28
N GLY A 166 -1.01 -4.61 4.49
CA GLY A 166 -1.07 -4.89 3.06
C GLY A 166 -0.51 -3.74 2.25
N PHE A 167 -1.13 -3.43 1.10
CA PHE A 167 -0.82 -2.21 0.36
C PHE A 167 -1.25 -0.99 1.17
N PHE A 168 -0.37 0.01 1.27
CA PHE A 168 -0.70 1.27 1.92
C PHE A 168 -0.07 2.45 1.19
N TRP A 169 -0.86 3.51 1.04
CA TRP A 169 -0.50 4.79 0.46
C TRP A 169 -0.64 5.88 1.52
N ARG A 170 0.47 6.51 1.90
CA ARG A 170 0.51 7.73 2.71
C ARG A 170 0.56 8.95 1.79
N ALA A 171 -0.52 9.74 1.75
CA ALA A 171 -0.59 10.99 0.99
C ALA A 171 -0.10 12.18 1.84
N PRO A 172 0.19 13.34 1.23
CA PRO A 172 0.62 14.55 1.95
C PRO A 172 -0.46 15.09 2.86
N THR A 173 -0.06 15.51 4.06
CA THR A 173 -0.92 16.30 4.94
C THR A 173 -1.05 17.70 4.36
N GLU A 174 -2.28 18.20 4.26
CA GLU A 174 -2.63 19.51 3.70
C GLU A 174 -3.44 20.33 4.71
N PRO A 175 -3.53 21.67 4.55
CA PRO A 175 -4.35 22.50 5.42
C PRO A 175 -5.83 22.09 5.41
N GLU A 176 -6.35 21.74 4.23
CA GLU A 176 -7.68 21.15 4.09
C GLU A 176 -7.59 19.62 4.14
N ARG A 177 -8.54 18.99 4.83
CA ARG A 177 -8.61 17.53 4.88
C ARG A 177 -8.91 16.96 3.50
N ALA A 178 -8.16 15.93 3.11
CA ALA A 178 -8.47 15.19 1.90
C ALA A 178 -9.89 14.60 1.96
N ARG A 179 -10.64 14.75 0.88
CA ARG A 179 -11.98 14.18 0.71
C ARG A 179 -11.85 12.73 0.28
N VAL A 180 -12.64 11.83 0.89
CA VAL A 180 -12.68 10.42 0.51
C VAL A 180 -14.11 10.01 0.14
N PHE A 181 -14.25 9.29 -0.97
CA PHE A 181 -15.57 8.83 -1.43
C PHE A 181 -15.46 7.57 -2.31
N THR A 182 -16.58 6.86 -2.43
CA THR A 182 -16.81 5.75 -3.34
C THR A 182 -17.97 6.10 -4.27
N ALA A 183 -18.53 5.11 -4.98
CA ALA A 183 -19.74 5.29 -5.76
C ALA A 183 -20.99 5.63 -4.90
N VAL A 184 -20.99 5.22 -3.62
CA VAL A 184 -22.21 5.22 -2.78
C VAL A 184 -22.00 5.79 -1.37
N ALA A 185 -20.76 6.13 -0.99
CA ALA A 185 -20.41 6.60 0.34
C ALA A 185 -19.36 7.70 0.27
N GLU A 186 -19.38 8.62 1.23
CA GLU A 186 -18.44 9.73 1.35
C GLU A 186 -18.08 9.97 2.82
N GLY A 187 -16.83 10.38 3.06
CA GLY A 187 -16.28 10.64 4.39
C GLY A 187 -15.57 9.41 4.98
N GLU A 188 -14.62 9.67 5.88
CA GLU A 188 -13.80 8.61 6.49
C GLU A 188 -14.67 7.54 7.15
N GLU A 189 -15.63 7.96 8.00
CA GLU A 189 -16.49 7.04 8.75
C GLU A 189 -17.30 6.09 7.85
N ALA A 190 -17.82 6.59 6.73
CA ALA A 190 -18.65 5.81 5.84
C ALA A 190 -17.85 4.81 4.98
N VAL A 191 -16.56 5.09 4.73
CA VAL A 191 -15.70 4.29 3.85
C VAL A 191 -14.76 3.37 4.63
N HIS A 192 -14.29 3.79 5.80
CA HIS A 192 -13.32 3.07 6.61
C HIS A 192 -13.84 1.69 7.01
N GLY A 193 -13.10 0.64 6.66
CA GLY A 193 -13.46 -0.73 6.98
C GLY A 193 -14.53 -1.34 6.10
N ARG A 194 -14.88 -0.68 4.99
CA ARG A 194 -15.84 -1.21 4.01
C ARG A 194 -15.11 -1.70 2.76
N ALA A 195 -15.59 -2.80 2.21
CA ALA A 195 -15.20 -3.21 0.87
C ALA A 195 -15.96 -2.36 -0.15
N ALA A 196 -15.26 -1.96 -1.22
CA ALA A 196 -15.81 -1.27 -2.37
C ALA A 196 -14.92 -1.57 -3.58
N ASP A 197 -15.49 -1.63 -4.79
CA ASP A 197 -14.70 -1.90 -6.00
C ASP A 197 -13.59 -0.86 -6.22
N TRP A 198 -13.86 0.38 -5.81
CA TRP A 198 -12.92 1.48 -5.81
C TRP A 198 -13.24 2.50 -4.71
N LEU A 199 -12.23 3.31 -4.37
CA LEU A 199 -12.41 4.56 -3.63
C LEU A 199 -11.52 5.65 -4.23
N ALA A 200 -11.90 6.91 -4.02
CA ALA A 200 -11.10 8.06 -4.35
C ALA A 200 -10.69 8.82 -3.09
N LEU A 201 -9.44 9.28 -3.05
CA LEU A 201 -8.92 10.26 -2.10
C LEU A 201 -8.52 11.51 -2.88
N SER A 202 -9.02 12.68 -2.51
CA SER A 202 -8.77 13.93 -3.22
C SER A 202 -8.30 15.02 -2.28
N GLY A 203 -7.10 15.55 -2.54
CA GLY A 203 -6.54 16.71 -1.85
C GLY A 203 -6.51 17.96 -2.73
N GLU A 204 -5.66 18.91 -2.39
CA GLU A 204 -5.51 20.18 -3.08
C GLU A 204 -4.81 20.00 -4.43
N GLY A 205 -5.59 20.00 -5.51
CA GLY A 205 -5.05 19.93 -6.87
C GLY A 205 -4.69 18.51 -7.34
N TRP A 206 -5.14 17.46 -6.65
CA TRP A 206 -4.94 16.07 -7.06
C TRP A 206 -6.08 15.13 -6.65
N THR A 207 -6.19 14.00 -7.36
CA THR A 207 -7.07 12.89 -6.99
C THR A 207 -6.38 11.55 -7.21
N LEU A 208 -6.45 10.68 -6.21
CA LEU A 208 -6.04 9.29 -6.28
C LEU A 208 -7.28 8.40 -6.33
N VAL A 209 -7.41 7.53 -7.35
CA VAL A 209 -8.51 6.56 -7.45
C VAL A 209 -7.94 5.16 -7.36
N PHE A 210 -8.23 4.46 -6.27
CA PHE A 210 -7.74 3.12 -5.98
C PHE A 210 -8.78 2.09 -6.40
N ALA A 211 -8.37 1.06 -7.15
CA ALA A 211 -9.23 -0.03 -7.56
C ALA A 211 -8.60 -1.39 -7.22
N GLY A 212 -9.41 -2.28 -6.66
CA GLY A 212 -9.03 -3.69 -6.53
C GLY A 212 -9.14 -4.39 -7.89
N ALA A 213 -8.03 -4.88 -8.44
CA ALA A 213 -8.00 -5.47 -9.78
C ALA A 213 -8.16 -6.99 -9.80
N THR A 214 -8.26 -7.64 -8.64
CA THR A 214 -8.58 -9.07 -8.51
C THR A 214 -9.78 -9.27 -7.61
N ALA A 215 -10.48 -10.39 -7.76
CA ALA A 215 -11.57 -10.76 -6.85
C ALA A 215 -11.10 -10.86 -5.39
N GLY A 216 -9.85 -11.26 -5.14
CA GLY A 216 -9.24 -11.25 -3.81
C GLY A 216 -9.15 -9.83 -3.24
N THR A 217 -8.55 -8.91 -3.99
CA THR A 217 -8.39 -7.51 -3.57
C THR A 217 -9.72 -6.78 -3.37
N ARG A 218 -10.73 -7.03 -4.21
CA ARG A 218 -12.05 -6.37 -4.05
C ARG A 218 -12.80 -6.76 -2.76
N ARG A 219 -12.45 -7.89 -2.16
CA ARG A 219 -13.02 -8.32 -0.87
C ARG A 219 -12.31 -7.71 0.32
N ASP A 220 -11.11 -7.17 0.15
CA ASP A 220 -10.38 -6.54 1.23
C ASP A 220 -11.09 -5.22 1.60
N PRO A 221 -11.39 -4.99 2.89
CA PRO A 221 -11.87 -3.69 3.34
C PRO A 221 -10.81 -2.60 3.13
N TRP A 222 -11.27 -1.40 2.78
CA TRP A 222 -10.38 -0.25 2.68
C TRP A 222 -10.08 0.32 4.07
N PHE A 223 -8.80 0.38 4.43
CA PHE A 223 -8.35 1.16 5.57
C PHE A 223 -8.15 2.61 5.13
N VAL A 224 -8.94 3.52 5.67
CA VAL A 224 -8.91 4.94 5.31
C VAL A 224 -8.64 5.80 6.54
N ARG A 225 -7.78 6.80 6.40
CA ARG A 225 -7.66 7.93 7.31
C ARG A 225 -7.68 9.21 6.49
N THR A 226 -8.39 10.23 6.95
CA THR A 226 -8.34 11.62 6.49
C THR A 226 -8.36 12.61 7.66
N ALA A 227 -8.81 12.17 8.85
CA ALA A 227 -8.85 12.97 10.07
C ALA A 227 -7.48 13.11 10.77
N GLU A 228 -6.74 12.02 10.94
CA GLU A 228 -5.41 12.08 11.58
C GLU A 228 -4.33 12.41 10.54
N TYR A 229 -4.46 11.78 9.38
CA TYR A 229 -3.61 11.95 8.22
C TYR A 229 -4.31 11.36 7.00
N PRO A 230 -3.94 11.75 5.77
CA PRO A 230 -4.50 11.14 4.58
C PRO A 230 -3.75 9.84 4.22
N GLY A 231 -4.44 8.71 4.38
CA GLY A 231 -3.87 7.39 4.11
C GLY A 231 -4.92 6.39 3.64
N VAL A 232 -4.57 5.58 2.66
CA VAL A 232 -5.43 4.54 2.09
C VAL A 232 -4.67 3.22 2.03
N GLY A 233 -5.26 2.15 2.54
CA GLY A 233 -4.72 0.80 2.42
C GLY A 233 -5.77 -0.23 2.06
N SER A 234 -5.32 -1.34 1.46
CA SER A 234 -6.14 -2.52 1.18
C SER A 234 -5.86 -3.55 2.26
N SER A 235 -6.82 -3.71 3.19
CA SER A 235 -6.63 -4.47 4.43
C SER A 235 -6.61 -5.97 4.19
N LEU A 236 -5.46 -6.61 4.45
CA LEU A 236 -5.36 -8.07 4.39
C LEU A 236 -6.05 -8.78 5.55
N ALA A 237 -6.20 -8.10 6.70
CA ALA A 237 -6.64 -8.71 7.96
C ALA A 237 -7.51 -7.75 8.76
N TRP A 238 -8.66 -7.33 8.21
CA TRP A 238 -9.55 -6.36 8.86
C TRP A 238 -10.17 -6.88 10.17
N ALA A 239 -10.83 -8.04 10.09
CA ALA A 239 -11.54 -8.64 11.22
C ALA A 239 -10.98 -10.01 11.63
N ARG A 240 -10.37 -10.73 10.69
CA ARG A 240 -9.79 -12.05 10.91
C ARG A 240 -8.36 -12.07 10.38
N ARG A 241 -7.49 -12.82 11.05
CA ARG A 241 -6.17 -13.12 10.51
C ARG A 241 -6.32 -13.87 9.18
N LEU A 242 -5.44 -13.57 8.23
CA LEU A 242 -5.41 -14.21 6.92
C LEU A 242 -4.38 -15.35 6.95
N PRO A 243 -4.79 -16.63 6.85
CA PRO A 243 -3.85 -17.73 6.77
C PRO A 243 -3.10 -17.74 5.44
N VAL A 244 -1.83 -18.14 5.49
CA VAL A 244 -0.99 -18.47 4.34
C VAL A 244 -0.50 -19.90 4.56
N PRO A 245 -1.16 -20.91 3.96
CA PRO A 245 -0.79 -22.31 4.13
C PRO A 245 0.68 -22.56 3.79
N ALA A 246 1.26 -23.65 4.30
CA ALA A 246 2.59 -24.10 3.89
C ALA A 246 2.66 -24.26 2.36
N GLY A 247 3.66 -23.67 1.71
CA GLY A 247 3.75 -23.59 0.25
C GLY A 247 2.67 -22.75 -0.44
N GLY A 248 1.73 -22.18 0.31
CA GLY A 248 0.64 -21.36 -0.17
C GLY A 248 1.09 -19.95 -0.55
N THR A 249 0.28 -19.26 -1.35
CA THR A 249 0.54 -17.88 -1.79
C THR A 249 -0.74 -17.04 -1.73
N VAL A 250 -0.60 -15.82 -1.21
CA VAL A 250 -1.65 -14.80 -1.24
C VAL A 250 -1.24 -13.68 -2.19
N THR A 251 -2.08 -13.38 -3.16
CA THR A 251 -1.84 -12.32 -4.15
C THR A 251 -2.85 -11.19 -4.00
N ARG A 252 -2.38 -9.95 -4.16
CA ARG A 252 -3.21 -8.76 -4.33
C ARG A 252 -2.67 -7.91 -5.48
N ARG A 253 -3.59 -7.23 -6.17
CA ARG A 253 -3.29 -6.25 -7.20
C ARG A 253 -4.17 -5.03 -7.00
N ILE A 254 -3.53 -3.90 -6.75
CA ILE A 254 -4.15 -2.60 -6.59
C ILE A 254 -3.67 -1.75 -7.76
N VAL A 255 -4.61 -1.14 -8.47
CA VAL A 255 -4.28 -0.16 -9.51
C VAL A 255 -4.81 1.18 -9.04
N THR A 256 -3.93 2.19 -9.01
CA THR A 256 -4.24 3.54 -8.56
C THR A 256 -4.08 4.50 -9.72
N ALA A 257 -5.15 5.17 -10.12
CA ALA A 257 -5.03 6.34 -10.97
C ALA A 257 -4.55 7.53 -10.16
N VAL A 258 -3.62 8.29 -10.72
CA VAL A 258 -3.07 9.53 -10.18
C VAL A 258 -3.43 10.64 -11.17
N ALA A 259 -4.37 11.50 -10.78
CA ALA A 259 -4.93 12.54 -11.63
C ALA A 259 -4.59 13.94 -11.11
N ASP A 260 -4.32 14.84 -12.05
CA ASP A 260 -4.29 16.28 -11.81
C ASP A 260 -5.70 16.78 -11.43
N GLY A 261 -5.77 17.66 -10.44
CA GLY A 261 -7.02 18.30 -10.00
C GLY A 261 -7.95 17.39 -9.19
N ARG A 262 -9.10 17.97 -8.81
CA ARG A 262 -10.15 17.28 -8.04
C ARG A 262 -11.16 16.65 -8.99
N LEU A 263 -11.40 15.35 -8.86
CA LEU A 263 -12.43 14.64 -9.62
C LEU A 263 -13.70 14.47 -8.79
N GLY A 264 -14.86 14.59 -9.44
CA GLY A 264 -16.14 14.21 -8.87
C GLY A 264 -16.38 12.69 -8.89
N PRO A 265 -17.39 12.17 -8.16
CA PRO A 265 -17.70 10.74 -8.10
C PRO A 265 -17.90 10.07 -9.47
N ALA A 266 -18.57 10.74 -10.41
CA ALA A 266 -18.80 10.20 -11.75
C ALA A 266 -17.48 10.02 -12.55
N GLN A 267 -16.59 11.00 -12.50
CA GLN A 267 -15.29 10.95 -13.18
C GLN A 267 -14.38 9.89 -12.55
N ALA A 268 -14.31 9.84 -11.22
CA ALA A 268 -13.54 8.83 -10.49
C ALA A 268 -14.05 7.41 -10.78
N GLY A 269 -15.37 7.19 -10.79
CA GLY A 269 -15.96 5.90 -11.13
C GLY A 269 -15.70 5.46 -12.57
N ALA A 270 -15.71 6.40 -13.53
CA ALA A 270 -15.32 6.11 -14.91
C ALA A 270 -13.83 5.73 -15.01
N LEU A 271 -12.97 6.40 -14.26
CA LEU A 271 -11.54 6.11 -14.20
C LEU A 271 -11.29 4.72 -13.62
N ALA A 272 -11.95 4.38 -12.51
CA ALA A 272 -11.85 3.07 -11.85
C ALA A 272 -12.18 1.91 -12.80
N ARG A 273 -13.23 2.03 -13.64
CA ARG A 273 -13.56 1.02 -14.66
C ARG A 273 -12.42 0.82 -15.65
N ARG A 274 -11.87 1.92 -16.18
CA ARG A 274 -10.73 1.88 -17.12
C ARG A 274 -9.47 1.25 -16.52
N LEU A 275 -9.25 1.39 -15.21
CA LEU A 275 -8.10 0.78 -14.52
C LEU A 275 -8.14 -0.74 -14.58
N VAL A 276 -9.32 -1.33 -14.38
CA VAL A 276 -9.50 -2.79 -14.32
C VAL A 276 -9.76 -3.43 -15.68
N GLU A 277 -10.23 -2.67 -16.67
CA GLU A 277 -10.44 -3.13 -18.06
C GLU A 277 -9.15 -3.16 -18.89
N GLY A 278 -8.29 -2.14 -18.77
CA GLY A 278 -7.02 -2.05 -19.51
C GLY A 278 -5.89 -2.93 -18.95
N SER A 279 -6.25 -4.03 -18.32
CA SER A 279 -5.40 -4.88 -17.48
C SER A 279 -5.38 -6.34 -17.94
N GLY A 280 -5.98 -6.62 -19.11
CA GLY A 280 -5.98 -7.92 -19.80
C GLY A 280 -4.92 -8.00 -20.89
#